data_AF-A0A8T7E4H2-F1
#
_entry.id   AF-A0A8T7E4H2-F1
#
_cell.length_a   1.000
_cell.length_b   1.000
_cell.length_c   1.000
_cell.angle_alpha   90.00
_cell.angle_beta   90.00
_cell.angle_gamma   90.00
#
_symmetry.space_group_name_H-M   'P 1'
#
loop_
_entity.id
_entity.type
_entity.pdbx_description
1 polymer ?
#
loop_
_entity_poly.entity_id
_entity_poly.type
_entity_poly.pdbx_seq_one_letter_code
_entity_poly.pdbx_strand_id
1 'polypeptide(L)'
;MGVELKLTDNELPVSPVFIDFLLHAVEDIPYEDAPWGDQLSEVMVNDQRRIVEQAAENARRVLATRDGQKAIARSYELLMALMTGNVEAIKDIQLKFHFINIIGVPRNGGSYLTKEVYRALGYDPARVPNVIAHDGFPDAGPFRFEKGVNSYMTALHTLAEYLTMVEVYFGRNKPHSGKIPVPKKLLKGTYAGGFFHRILGDAVENIFTVRHPVTSCISTYEKSGGLPPDERFAVRGNIE
;
A
#
# COMPACT_ATOMS: atom_id res chain seq x y z
N MET A 1 -16.74 -18.23 -29.72
CA MET A 1 -15.89 -17.23 -30.40
C MET A 1 -14.94 -16.70 -29.33
N GLY A 2 -13.63 -16.92 -29.47
CA GLY A 2 -12.63 -16.45 -28.50
C GLY A 2 -11.97 -15.18 -29.01
N VAL A 3 -11.81 -14.19 -28.14
CA VAL A 3 -10.99 -13.00 -28.38
C VAL A 3 -9.84 -13.08 -27.38
N GLU A 4 -8.60 -13.00 -27.86
CA GLU A 4 -7.40 -12.96 -27.03
C GLU A 4 -6.90 -11.51 -26.94
N LEU A 5 -6.63 -11.05 -25.72
CA LEU A 5 -6.02 -9.75 -25.47
C LEU A 5 -4.71 -9.99 -24.70
N LYS A 6 -3.60 -9.51 -25.28
CA LYS A 6 -2.27 -9.63 -24.68
C LYS A 6 -1.77 -8.25 -24.26
N LEU A 7 -1.40 -8.13 -22.98
CA LEU A 7 -0.78 -6.93 -22.42
C LEU A 7 0.67 -7.26 -22.09
N THR A 8 1.54 -6.29 -22.28
CA THR A 8 2.94 -6.35 -21.88
C THR A 8 3.21 -5.37 -20.75
N ASP A 9 4.43 -5.37 -20.25
CA ASP A 9 4.96 -4.37 -19.33
C ASP A 9 4.96 -2.95 -19.94
N ASN A 10 4.79 -2.78 -21.26
CA ASN A 10 4.59 -1.46 -21.85
C ASN A 10 3.22 -0.86 -21.52
N GLU A 11 2.18 -1.70 -21.46
CA GLU A 11 0.81 -1.24 -21.18
C GLU A 11 0.50 -1.28 -19.67
N LEU A 12 1.00 -2.28 -18.96
CA LEU A 12 0.78 -2.48 -17.52
C LEU A 12 2.08 -2.88 -16.81
N PRO A 13 3.05 -1.95 -16.68
CA PRO A 13 4.29 -2.21 -15.97
C PRO A 13 4.03 -2.48 -14.49
N VAL A 14 4.75 -3.44 -13.93
CA VAL A 14 4.81 -3.69 -12.49
C VAL A 14 5.30 -2.43 -11.78
N SER A 15 4.71 -2.08 -10.64
CA SER A 15 5.07 -0.85 -9.95
C SER A 15 6.51 -0.93 -9.36
N PRO A 16 7.31 0.16 -9.45
CA PRO A 16 8.65 0.19 -8.89
C PRO A 16 8.71 -0.17 -7.40
N VAL A 17 7.69 0.24 -6.63
CA VAL A 17 7.61 -0.02 -5.19
C VAL A 17 7.36 -1.50 -4.90
N PHE A 18 6.53 -2.18 -5.72
CA PHE A 18 6.33 -3.61 -5.59
C PHE A 18 7.59 -4.40 -5.96
N ILE A 19 8.29 -4.00 -7.03
CA ILE A 19 9.58 -4.60 -7.40
C ILE A 19 10.63 -4.44 -6.29
N ASP A 20 10.75 -3.23 -5.71
CA ASP A 20 11.67 -2.97 -4.60
C ASP A 20 11.34 -3.85 -3.37
N PHE A 21 10.05 -3.97 -3.03
CA PHE A 21 9.62 -4.89 -1.98
C PHE A 21 10.00 -6.34 -2.29
N LEU A 22 9.75 -6.82 -3.51
CA LEU A 22 10.07 -8.19 -3.89
C LEU A 22 11.56 -8.46 -3.84
N LEU A 23 12.40 -7.50 -4.24
CA LEU A 23 13.86 -7.63 -4.17
C LEU A 23 14.31 -7.99 -2.76
N HIS A 24 13.82 -7.26 -1.75
CA HIS A 24 14.13 -7.55 -0.35
C HIS A 24 13.68 -8.96 0.05
N ALA A 25 12.49 -9.37 -0.39
CA ALA A 25 11.95 -10.69 -0.09
C ALA A 25 12.73 -11.84 -0.77
N VAL A 26 13.19 -11.65 -2.02
CA VAL A 26 13.90 -12.71 -2.77
C VAL A 26 15.39 -12.81 -2.41
N GLU A 27 15.99 -11.71 -1.96
CA GLU A 27 17.40 -11.67 -1.55
C GLU A 27 17.60 -11.75 -0.03
N ASP A 28 16.52 -11.94 0.72
CA ASP A 28 16.51 -11.99 2.19
C ASP A 28 17.17 -10.75 2.82
N ILE A 29 16.94 -9.58 2.20
CA ILE A 29 17.40 -8.29 2.72
C ILE A 29 16.40 -7.83 3.78
N PRO A 30 16.83 -7.62 5.04
CA PRO A 30 15.95 -7.08 6.06
C PRO A 30 15.43 -5.69 5.67
N TYR A 31 14.15 -5.45 5.93
CA TYR A 31 13.63 -4.09 5.94
C TYR A 31 14.10 -3.45 7.25
N GLU A 32 14.92 -2.40 7.18
CA GLU A 32 15.41 -1.68 8.35
C GLU A 32 15.14 -0.18 8.20
N ASP A 33 15.11 0.52 9.33
CA ASP A 33 14.96 1.97 9.44
C ASP A 33 13.75 2.53 8.66
N ALA A 34 12.65 1.80 8.61
CA ALA A 34 11.46 2.23 7.88
C ALA A 34 10.85 3.50 8.52
N PRO A 35 10.86 4.67 7.83
CA PRO A 35 10.60 5.96 8.48
C PRO A 35 9.11 6.24 8.73
N TRP A 36 8.21 5.40 8.22
CA TRP A 36 6.76 5.66 8.17
C TRP A 36 6.07 5.81 9.53
N GLY A 37 6.71 5.29 10.59
CA GLY A 37 6.21 5.34 11.97
C GLY A 37 6.86 6.42 12.84
N ASP A 38 7.75 7.25 12.28
CA ASP A 38 8.41 8.36 12.99
C ASP A 38 7.99 9.71 12.42
N GLN A 39 6.86 10.21 12.92
CA GLN A 39 6.34 11.53 12.52
C GLN A 39 7.15 12.71 13.07
N LEU A 40 8.09 12.49 14.00
CA LEU A 40 8.87 13.57 14.60
C LEU A 40 10.10 13.87 13.74
N SER A 41 10.78 12.84 13.23
CA SER A 41 11.94 12.97 12.35
C SER A 41 11.61 12.98 10.85
N GLU A 42 10.34 12.79 10.48
CA GLU A 42 9.87 12.81 9.08
C GLU A 42 10.35 14.07 8.35
N VAL A 43 11.31 13.88 7.44
CA VAL A 43 11.78 14.85 6.45
C VAL A 43 11.15 14.53 5.11
N MET A 44 11.11 15.49 4.18
CA MET A 44 10.59 15.26 2.83
C MET A 44 11.51 14.25 2.11
N VAL A 45 11.13 12.98 2.13
CA VAL A 45 12.01 11.89 1.70
C VAL A 45 11.96 11.74 0.17
N ASN A 46 13.13 11.83 -0.48
CA ASN A 46 13.31 11.58 -1.91
C ASN A 46 13.36 10.07 -2.28
N ASP A 47 12.98 9.17 -1.37
CA ASP A 47 13.12 7.72 -1.54
C ASP A 47 12.38 7.18 -2.76
N GLN A 48 11.22 7.77 -3.09
CA GLN A 48 10.49 7.42 -4.31
C GLN A 48 11.30 7.66 -5.58
N ARG A 49 12.11 8.72 -5.62
CA ARG A 49 12.95 9.01 -6.77
C ARG A 49 14.07 7.97 -6.93
N ARG A 50 14.70 7.57 -5.82
CA ARG A 50 15.71 6.51 -5.81
C ARG A 50 15.12 5.17 -6.27
N ILE A 51 13.94 4.82 -5.76
CA ILE A 51 13.23 3.59 -6.14
C ILE A 51 12.92 3.57 -7.65
N VAL A 52 12.47 4.69 -8.21
CA VAL A 52 12.21 4.80 -9.65
C VAL A 52 13.50 4.69 -10.47
N GLU A 53 14.58 5.34 -10.04
CA GLU A 53 15.88 5.29 -10.72
C GLU A 53 16.49 3.86 -10.73
N GLN A 54 16.25 3.08 -9.68
CA GLN A 54 16.73 1.69 -9.54
C GLN A 54 15.75 0.63 -10.06
N ALA A 55 14.54 1.03 -10.47
CA ALA A 55 13.44 0.10 -10.78
C ALA A 55 13.81 -0.94 -11.84
N ALA A 56 14.48 -0.51 -12.92
CA ALA A 56 14.86 -1.42 -14.01
C ALA A 56 15.89 -2.47 -13.56
N GLU A 57 16.86 -2.08 -12.73
CA GLU A 57 17.85 -3.01 -12.20
C GLU A 57 17.23 -3.99 -11.22
N ASN A 58 16.43 -3.49 -10.29
CA ASN A 58 15.73 -4.32 -9.30
C ASN A 58 14.78 -5.31 -10.00
N ALA A 59 14.09 -4.89 -11.07
CA ALA A 59 13.21 -5.76 -11.84
C ALA A 59 13.99 -6.91 -12.50
N ARG A 60 15.17 -6.65 -13.08
CA ARG A 60 16.03 -7.70 -13.65
C ARG A 60 16.42 -8.74 -12.60
N ARG A 61 16.81 -8.29 -11.41
CA ARG A 61 17.23 -9.17 -10.31
C ARG A 61 16.08 -10.02 -9.78
N VAL A 62 14.91 -9.41 -9.56
CA VAL A 62 13.70 -10.14 -9.15
C VAL A 62 13.30 -11.19 -10.19
N LEU A 63 13.28 -10.83 -11.47
CA LEU A 63 12.94 -11.73 -12.57
C LEU A 63 13.96 -12.85 -12.79
N ALA A 64 15.21 -12.70 -12.31
CA ALA A 64 16.21 -13.76 -12.36
C ALA A 64 15.91 -14.91 -11.37
N THR A 65 14.99 -14.71 -10.42
CA THR A 65 14.62 -15.71 -9.41
C THR A 65 13.26 -16.34 -9.70
N ARG A 66 13.10 -17.63 -9.37
CA ARG A 66 11.82 -18.33 -9.53
C ARG A 66 10.73 -17.75 -8.63
N ASP A 67 11.08 -17.33 -7.42
CA ASP A 67 10.11 -16.80 -6.46
C ASP A 67 9.67 -15.38 -6.84
N GLY A 68 10.57 -14.55 -7.36
CA GLY A 68 10.22 -13.25 -7.95
C GLY A 68 9.28 -13.40 -9.15
N GLN A 69 9.58 -14.32 -10.07
CA GLN A 69 8.69 -14.63 -11.20
C GLN A 69 7.30 -15.09 -10.75
N LYS A 70 7.22 -15.98 -9.74
CA LYS A 70 5.93 -16.44 -9.19
C LYS A 70 5.15 -15.29 -8.57
N ALA A 71 5.80 -14.41 -7.81
CA ALA A 71 5.12 -13.28 -7.17
C ALA A 71 4.56 -12.30 -8.22
N ILE A 72 5.32 -12.00 -9.27
CA ILE A 72 4.84 -11.16 -10.38
C ILE A 72 3.69 -11.85 -11.12
N ALA A 73 3.80 -13.14 -11.42
CA ALA A 73 2.71 -13.88 -12.05
C ALA A 73 1.44 -13.87 -11.17
N ARG A 74 1.61 -14.01 -9.85
CA ARG A 74 0.51 -13.95 -8.87
C ARG A 74 -0.16 -12.58 -8.83
N SER A 75 0.59 -11.47 -8.92
CA SER A 75 -0.05 -10.14 -8.97
C SER A 75 -0.87 -9.96 -10.25
N TYR A 76 -0.41 -10.46 -11.41
CA TYR A 76 -1.19 -10.42 -12.64
C TYR A 76 -2.41 -11.35 -12.61
N GLU A 77 -2.30 -12.52 -11.99
CA GLU A 77 -3.44 -13.43 -11.77
C GLU A 77 -4.53 -12.74 -10.93
N LEU A 78 -4.14 -12.13 -9.81
CA LEU A 78 -5.04 -11.37 -8.96
C LEU A 78 -5.62 -10.16 -9.70
N LEU A 79 -4.82 -9.45 -10.50
CA LEU A 79 -5.32 -8.35 -11.31
C LEU A 79 -6.41 -8.81 -12.29
N MET A 80 -6.19 -9.91 -12.99
CA MET A 80 -7.19 -10.48 -13.90
C MET A 80 -8.47 -10.86 -13.16
N ALA A 81 -8.35 -11.44 -11.96
CA ALA A 81 -9.50 -11.72 -11.11
C ALA A 81 -10.26 -10.45 -10.72
N LEU A 82 -9.54 -9.40 -10.32
CA LEU A 82 -10.13 -8.10 -9.95
C LEU A 82 -10.82 -7.42 -11.14
N MET A 83 -10.20 -7.42 -12.33
CA MET A 83 -10.77 -6.85 -13.55
C MET A 83 -12.05 -7.55 -14.01
N THR A 84 -12.11 -8.87 -13.85
CA THR A 84 -13.25 -9.69 -14.27
C THR A 84 -14.31 -9.86 -13.19
N GLY A 85 -14.06 -9.37 -11.98
CA GLY A 85 -14.94 -9.57 -10.84
C GLY A 85 -14.99 -11.03 -10.36
N ASN A 86 -13.93 -11.82 -10.61
CA ASN A 86 -13.84 -13.20 -10.14
C ASN A 86 -13.57 -13.24 -8.64
N VAL A 87 -14.65 -13.27 -7.85
CA VAL A 87 -14.59 -13.24 -6.38
C VAL A 87 -13.98 -14.53 -5.80
N GLU A 88 -14.10 -15.67 -6.48
CA GLU A 88 -13.55 -16.94 -5.96
C GLU A 88 -12.02 -16.91 -5.91
N ALA A 89 -11.36 -16.25 -6.87
CA ALA A 89 -9.90 -16.12 -6.87
C ALA A 89 -9.35 -15.23 -5.73
N ILE A 90 -10.15 -14.31 -5.19
CA ILE A 90 -9.77 -13.45 -4.04
C ILE A 90 -10.27 -13.99 -2.71
N LYS A 91 -11.19 -14.96 -2.72
CA LYS A 91 -11.81 -15.54 -1.52
C LYS A 91 -10.79 -16.21 -0.61
N ASP A 92 -9.80 -16.90 -1.17
CA ASP A 92 -8.74 -17.54 -0.37
C ASP A 92 -7.96 -16.51 0.46
N ILE A 93 -7.73 -15.32 -0.10
CA ILE A 93 -7.09 -14.20 0.61
C ILE A 93 -8.01 -13.71 1.73
N GLN A 94 -9.30 -13.51 1.45
CA GLN A 94 -10.29 -13.06 2.44
C GLN A 94 -10.48 -14.07 3.59
N LEU A 95 -10.33 -15.36 3.30
CA LEU A 95 -10.40 -16.44 4.29
C LEU A 95 -9.12 -16.54 5.13
N LYS A 96 -7.95 -16.35 4.50
CA LYS A 96 -6.65 -16.48 5.15
C LYS A 96 -6.27 -15.26 6.00
N PHE A 97 -6.56 -14.06 5.53
CA PHE A 97 -6.11 -12.81 6.13
C PHE A 97 -7.25 -12.05 6.80
N HIS A 98 -6.94 -11.39 7.90
CA HIS A 98 -7.83 -10.46 8.59
C HIS A 98 -7.25 -9.06 8.49
N PHE A 99 -7.78 -8.27 7.56
CA PHE A 99 -7.33 -6.90 7.32
C PHE A 99 -7.86 -5.96 8.41
N ILE A 100 -6.95 -5.19 9.01
CA ILE A 100 -7.25 -4.15 10.01
C ILE A 100 -6.81 -2.82 9.41
N ASN A 101 -7.76 -2.09 8.84
CA ASN A 101 -7.52 -0.82 8.16
C ASN A 101 -7.63 0.34 9.16
N ILE A 102 -6.53 1.04 9.40
CA ILE A 102 -6.51 2.32 10.10
C ILE A 102 -6.75 3.41 9.07
N ILE A 103 -7.94 4.02 9.11
CA ILE A 103 -8.39 5.04 8.17
C ILE A 103 -8.42 6.39 8.87
N GLY A 104 -7.78 7.40 8.30
CA GLY A 104 -7.91 8.75 8.85
C GLY A 104 -7.17 9.76 8.02
N VAL A 105 -7.74 10.96 7.90
CA VAL A 105 -7.10 12.09 7.23
C VAL A 105 -5.72 12.38 7.84
N PRO A 106 -4.79 12.97 7.06
CA PRO A 106 -3.47 13.34 7.57
C PRO A 106 -3.56 14.07 8.92
N ARG A 107 -2.56 13.82 9.76
CA ARG A 107 -2.41 14.41 11.11
C ARG A 107 -3.43 13.99 12.17
N ASN A 108 -4.28 12.99 11.90
CA ASN A 108 -5.22 12.44 12.91
C ASN A 108 -4.67 11.28 13.77
N GLY A 109 -3.39 10.95 13.67
CA GLY A 109 -2.78 9.87 14.45
C GLY A 109 -2.88 8.47 13.80
N GLY A 110 -3.25 8.39 12.53
CA GLY A 110 -3.32 7.11 11.80
C GLY A 110 -2.00 6.32 11.80
N SER A 111 -0.85 6.98 11.57
CA SER A 111 0.46 6.30 11.59
C SER A 111 0.81 5.81 13.00
N TYR A 112 0.49 6.59 14.03
CA TYR A 112 0.68 6.19 15.43
C TYR A 112 -0.14 4.95 15.75
N LEU A 113 -1.45 4.95 15.46
CA LEU A 113 -2.30 3.79 15.76
C LEU A 113 -1.85 2.55 14.97
N THR A 114 -1.48 2.71 13.69
CA THR A 114 -0.94 1.61 12.87
C THR A 114 0.30 0.99 13.52
N LYS A 115 1.22 1.83 14.03
CA LYS A 115 2.43 1.42 14.75
C LYS A 115 2.11 0.62 16.02
N GLU A 116 1.14 1.08 16.82
CA GLU A 116 0.74 0.38 18.04
C GLU A 116 0.06 -0.96 17.74
N VAL A 117 -0.72 -1.06 16.66
CA VAL A 117 -1.29 -2.36 16.23
C VAL A 117 -0.20 -3.34 15.83
N TYR A 118 0.82 -2.91 15.08
CA TYR A 118 1.97 -3.77 14.76
C TYR A 118 2.72 -4.24 16.02
N ARG A 119 2.95 -3.35 17.00
CA ARG A 119 3.56 -3.70 18.28
C ARG A 119 2.73 -4.70 19.07
N ALA A 120 1.42 -4.52 19.12
CA ALA A 120 0.50 -5.44 19.79
C ALA A 120 0.54 -6.85 19.18
N LEU A 121 0.85 -6.95 17.88
CA LEU A 121 1.03 -8.21 17.16
C LEU A 121 2.47 -8.76 17.23
N GLY A 122 3.38 -8.09 17.95
CA GLY A 122 4.77 -8.53 18.15
C GLY A 122 5.75 -8.15 17.05
N TYR A 123 5.37 -7.27 16.12
CA TYR A 123 6.32 -6.75 15.12
C TYR A 123 7.12 -5.57 15.68
N ASP A 124 8.34 -5.42 15.19
CA ASP A 124 9.09 -4.17 15.26
C ASP A 124 8.66 -3.27 14.09
N PRO A 125 7.98 -2.14 14.32
CA PRO A 125 7.53 -1.26 13.23
C PRO A 125 8.66 -0.72 12.34
N ALA A 126 9.89 -0.56 12.87
CA ALA A 126 11.04 -0.12 12.09
C ALA A 126 11.46 -1.15 11.02
N ARG A 127 11.01 -2.40 11.18
CA ARG A 127 11.26 -3.51 10.25
C ARG A 127 10.06 -3.90 9.40
N VAL A 128 8.98 -3.13 9.48
CA VAL A 128 7.81 -3.32 8.62
C VAL A 128 7.99 -2.46 7.37
N PRO A 129 7.89 -3.02 6.16
CA PRO A 129 8.02 -2.26 4.92
C PRO A 129 7.02 -1.11 4.87
N ASN A 130 7.47 0.07 4.45
CA ASN A 130 6.61 1.24 4.29
C ASN A 130 5.41 0.96 3.36
N VAL A 131 5.65 0.27 2.23
CA VAL A 131 4.60 -0.11 1.26
C VAL A 131 3.54 -1.03 1.87
N ILE A 132 3.93 -1.86 2.84
CA ILE A 132 3.02 -2.72 3.59
C ILE A 132 2.21 -1.90 4.59
N ALA A 133 2.86 -1.07 5.41
CA ALA A 133 2.21 -0.42 6.55
C ALA A 133 1.46 0.88 6.23
N HIS A 134 1.97 1.72 5.32
CA HIS A 134 1.56 3.13 5.19
C HIS A 134 0.67 3.42 3.98
N ASP A 135 0.09 4.62 3.92
CA ASP A 135 -0.96 5.03 2.95
C ASP A 135 -0.52 5.16 1.49
N GLY A 136 0.78 5.06 1.19
CA GLY A 136 1.32 5.29 -0.15
C GLY A 136 0.82 4.28 -1.19
N PHE A 137 0.46 3.07 -0.73
CA PHE A 137 0.15 1.94 -1.58
C PHE A 137 -0.83 0.99 -0.85
N PRO A 138 -1.82 0.35 -1.49
CA PRO A 138 -2.20 0.49 -2.89
C PRO A 138 -2.68 1.91 -3.21
N ASP A 139 -2.64 2.27 -4.49
CA ASP A 139 -3.23 3.51 -4.95
C ASP A 139 -4.72 3.31 -5.19
N ALA A 140 -5.50 4.33 -4.90
CA ALA A 140 -6.93 4.37 -5.17
C ALA A 140 -7.35 5.82 -5.33
N GLY A 141 -6.49 6.64 -5.94
CA GLY A 141 -6.66 8.09 -6.08
C GLY A 141 -7.94 8.51 -6.82
N PRO A 142 -8.22 9.83 -6.87
CA PRO A 142 -9.42 10.35 -7.53
C PRO A 142 -9.55 9.85 -8.96
N PHE A 143 -10.80 9.79 -9.46
CA PHE A 143 -11.07 9.33 -10.81
C PHE A 143 -10.36 10.21 -11.84
N ARG A 144 -9.43 9.61 -12.60
CA ARG A 144 -8.73 10.19 -13.74
C ARG A 144 -8.81 9.22 -14.91
N PHE A 145 -9.11 9.74 -16.09
CA PHE A 145 -9.18 8.98 -17.32
C PHE A 145 -8.64 9.83 -18.47
N GLU A 146 -7.36 9.67 -18.76
CA GLU A 146 -6.63 10.36 -19.81
C GLU A 146 -5.61 9.41 -20.45
N LYS A 147 -4.98 9.82 -21.55
CA LYS A 147 -4.03 8.96 -22.27
C LYS A 147 -2.89 8.54 -21.34
N GLY A 148 -2.77 7.24 -21.08
CA GLY A 148 -1.75 6.67 -20.21
C GLY A 148 -2.11 6.66 -18.71
N VAL A 149 -3.27 7.21 -18.32
CA VAL A 149 -3.71 7.23 -16.92
C VAL A 149 -5.17 6.78 -16.81
N ASN A 150 -5.37 5.63 -16.17
CA ASN A 150 -6.68 5.13 -15.80
C ASN A 150 -6.67 4.78 -14.30
N SER A 151 -7.32 5.62 -13.48
CA SER A 151 -7.32 5.43 -12.02
C SER A 151 -7.93 4.11 -11.58
N TYR A 152 -8.97 3.61 -12.28
CA TYR A 152 -9.57 2.31 -11.95
C TYR A 152 -8.58 1.18 -12.19
N MET A 153 -7.92 1.19 -13.34
CA MET A 153 -6.93 0.18 -13.68
C MET A 153 -5.73 0.24 -12.74
N THR A 154 -5.27 1.44 -12.39
CA THR A 154 -4.18 1.66 -11.43
C THR A 154 -4.55 1.13 -10.04
N ALA A 155 -5.78 1.37 -9.60
CA ALA A 155 -6.25 0.89 -8.30
C ALA A 155 -6.35 -0.63 -8.24
N LEU A 156 -6.91 -1.26 -9.28
CA LEU A 156 -6.96 -2.72 -9.38
C LEU A 156 -5.55 -3.33 -9.43
N HIS A 157 -4.65 -2.73 -10.21
CA HIS A 157 -3.29 -3.22 -10.38
C HIS A 157 -2.48 -3.14 -9.09
N THR A 158 -2.42 -1.95 -8.47
CA THR A 158 -1.67 -1.76 -7.23
C THR A 158 -2.30 -2.52 -6.06
N LEU A 159 -3.62 -2.73 -6.04
CA LEU A 159 -4.24 -3.61 -5.06
C LEU A 159 -3.85 -5.08 -5.27
N ALA A 160 -3.81 -5.56 -6.52
CA ALA A 160 -3.35 -6.92 -6.80
C ALA A 160 -1.90 -7.13 -6.34
N GLU A 161 -1.02 -6.18 -6.63
CA GLU A 161 0.36 -6.17 -6.12
C GLU A 161 0.40 -6.15 -4.59
N TYR A 162 -0.43 -5.33 -3.94
CA TYR A 162 -0.51 -5.26 -2.48
C TYR A 162 -0.92 -6.59 -1.86
N LEU A 163 -1.93 -7.25 -2.43
CA LEU A 163 -2.39 -8.55 -1.97
C LEU A 163 -1.30 -9.62 -2.12
N THR A 164 -0.53 -9.60 -3.21
CA THR A 164 0.65 -10.46 -3.35
C THR A 164 1.70 -10.15 -2.28
N MET A 165 1.99 -8.87 -2.01
CA MET A 165 2.93 -8.51 -0.95
C MET A 165 2.47 -9.00 0.43
N VAL A 166 1.16 -8.97 0.70
CA VAL A 166 0.57 -9.54 1.91
C VAL A 166 0.78 -11.06 1.97
N GLU A 167 0.55 -11.78 0.88
CA GLU A 167 0.83 -13.21 0.79
C GLU A 167 2.31 -13.53 1.05
N VAL A 168 3.24 -12.73 0.52
CA VAL A 168 4.68 -12.90 0.69
C VAL A 168 5.12 -12.57 2.12
N TYR A 169 4.72 -11.42 2.66
CA TYR A 169 5.20 -10.92 3.95
C TYR A 169 4.54 -11.62 5.15
N PHE A 170 3.22 -11.77 5.11
CA PHE A 170 2.44 -12.32 6.23
C PHE A 170 2.10 -13.80 6.07
N GLY A 171 2.26 -14.39 4.88
CA GLY A 171 1.67 -15.69 4.55
C GLY A 171 2.15 -16.88 5.38
N ARG A 172 3.26 -16.72 6.14
CA ARG A 172 3.83 -17.72 7.06
C ARG A 172 3.55 -17.40 8.54
N ASN A 173 2.89 -16.29 8.84
CA ASN A 173 2.67 -15.85 10.21
C ASN A 173 1.56 -16.66 10.88
N LYS A 174 1.61 -16.73 12.21
CA LYS A 174 0.65 -17.51 12.98
C LYS A 174 -0.73 -16.84 12.91
N PRO A 175 -1.80 -17.59 12.56
CA PRO A 175 -3.15 -17.06 12.64
C PRO A 175 -3.55 -16.74 14.09
N HIS A 176 -4.30 -15.65 14.26
CA HIS A 176 -5.02 -15.30 15.47
C HIS A 176 -6.52 -15.41 15.20
N SER A 177 -7.25 -16.18 16.02
CA SER A 177 -8.68 -16.47 15.78
C SER A 177 -8.99 -17.03 14.38
N GLY A 178 -8.07 -17.85 13.84
CA GLY A 178 -8.24 -18.52 12.55
C GLY A 178 -7.79 -17.75 11.32
N LYS A 179 -7.39 -16.47 11.44
CA LYS A 179 -6.88 -15.66 10.33
C LYS A 179 -5.57 -14.95 10.67
N ILE A 180 -4.78 -14.57 9.68
CA ILE A 180 -3.54 -13.83 9.88
C ILE A 180 -3.85 -12.32 9.90
N PRO A 181 -3.62 -11.59 11.00
CA PRO A 181 -3.87 -10.16 11.06
C PRO A 181 -2.94 -9.36 10.15
N VAL A 182 -3.50 -8.43 9.39
CA VAL A 182 -2.78 -7.54 8.45
C VAL A 182 -3.15 -6.09 8.76
N PRO A 183 -2.37 -5.40 9.61
CA PRO A 183 -2.56 -3.99 9.87
C PRO A 183 -2.21 -3.18 8.62
N LYS A 184 -3.01 -2.16 8.31
CA LYS A 184 -2.76 -1.26 7.19
C LYS A 184 -3.25 0.13 7.50
N LYS A 185 -2.38 1.13 7.40
CA LYS A 185 -2.84 2.51 7.23
C LYS A 185 -3.41 2.66 5.81
N LEU A 186 -4.68 3.05 5.71
CA LEU A 186 -5.42 3.12 4.45
C LEU A 186 -6.27 4.39 4.36
N LEU A 187 -5.63 5.56 4.32
CA LEU A 187 -6.32 6.84 4.13
C LEU A 187 -7.31 6.82 2.97
N LYS A 188 -6.93 6.18 1.85
CA LYS A 188 -7.75 6.14 0.64
C LYS A 188 -9.09 5.39 0.85
N GLY A 189 -9.19 4.59 1.92
CA GLY A 189 -10.44 4.00 2.37
C GLY A 189 -11.53 5.02 2.75
N THR A 190 -11.16 6.28 3.01
CA THR A 190 -12.13 7.37 3.25
C THR A 190 -13.01 7.66 2.04
N TYR A 191 -12.49 7.53 0.81
CA TYR A 191 -13.23 7.82 -0.42
C TYR A 191 -13.38 6.62 -1.36
N ALA A 192 -12.61 5.54 -1.16
CA ALA A 192 -12.73 4.28 -1.88
C ALA A 192 -13.15 3.10 -0.97
N GLY A 193 -13.87 3.38 0.12
CA GLY A 193 -14.23 2.38 1.14
C GLY A 193 -14.98 1.16 0.57
N GLY A 194 -15.94 1.38 -0.34
CA GLY A 194 -16.67 0.27 -0.98
C GLY A 194 -15.78 -0.65 -1.82
N PHE A 195 -14.79 -0.09 -2.51
CA PHE A 195 -13.81 -0.85 -3.28
C PHE A 195 -12.97 -1.76 -2.38
N PHE A 196 -12.37 -1.19 -1.33
CA PHE A 196 -11.56 -1.96 -0.39
C PHE A 196 -12.38 -2.98 0.38
N HIS A 197 -13.56 -2.62 0.89
CA HIS A 197 -14.41 -3.54 1.63
C HIS A 197 -14.78 -4.77 0.78
N ARG A 198 -15.14 -4.56 -0.50
CA ARG A 198 -15.53 -5.66 -1.37
C ARG A 198 -14.39 -6.63 -1.67
N ILE A 199 -13.15 -6.15 -1.72
CA ILE A 199 -11.99 -6.97 -2.09
C ILE A 199 -11.30 -7.57 -0.86
N LEU A 200 -11.20 -6.83 0.23
CA LEU A 200 -10.59 -7.32 1.49
C LEU A 200 -11.53 -8.24 2.29
N GLY A 201 -12.82 -8.24 1.96
CA GLY A 201 -13.84 -9.15 2.48
C GLY A 201 -14.60 -8.60 3.69
N ASP A 202 -15.70 -9.27 4.03
CA ASP A 202 -16.66 -8.78 5.02
C ASP A 202 -16.11 -8.73 6.46
N ALA A 203 -15.04 -9.50 6.72
CA ALA A 203 -14.37 -9.54 8.01
C ALA A 203 -13.34 -8.41 8.21
N VAL A 204 -13.21 -7.47 7.25
CA VAL A 204 -12.30 -6.34 7.38
C VAL A 204 -12.73 -5.40 8.51
N GLU A 205 -11.80 -5.07 9.40
CA GLU A 205 -11.99 -4.05 10.42
C GLU A 205 -11.55 -2.69 9.87
N ASN A 206 -12.42 -1.69 9.96
CA ASN A 206 -12.10 -0.32 9.56
C ASN A 206 -12.15 0.58 10.80
N ILE A 207 -10.98 1.05 11.24
CA ILE A 207 -10.82 1.91 12.42
C ILE A 207 -10.59 3.34 11.95
N PHE A 208 -11.58 4.22 12.17
CA PHE A 208 -11.48 5.62 11.80
C PHE A 208 -10.81 6.45 12.90
N THR A 209 -9.64 7.03 12.63
CA THR A 209 -8.98 7.95 13.57
C THR A 209 -9.53 9.35 13.41
N VAL A 210 -10.11 9.88 14.49
CA VAL A 210 -10.65 11.23 14.56
C VAL A 210 -9.83 12.03 15.57
N ARG A 211 -9.43 13.23 15.17
CA ARG A 211 -8.73 14.20 16.00
C ARG A 211 -9.41 15.56 15.87
N HIS A 212 -9.36 16.36 16.93
CA HIS A 212 -9.93 17.71 16.91
C HIS A 212 -9.32 18.52 15.76
N PRO A 213 -10.14 19.10 14.85
CA PRO A 213 -9.67 19.68 13.59
C PRO A 213 -8.61 20.76 13.80
N VAL A 214 -8.78 21.62 14.81
CA VAL A 214 -7.79 22.65 15.17
C VAL A 214 -6.41 22.04 15.40
N THR A 215 -6.31 20.94 16.16
CA THR A 215 -5.01 20.32 16.45
C THR A 215 -4.40 19.60 15.24
N SER A 216 -5.24 19.11 14.32
CA SER A 216 -4.77 18.56 13.05
C SER A 216 -4.21 19.66 12.16
N CYS A 217 -4.92 20.79 12.01
CA CYS A 217 -4.44 21.95 11.25
C CYS A 217 -3.15 22.54 11.83
N ILE A 218 -3.06 22.66 13.16
CA ILE A 218 -1.82 23.05 13.85
C ILE A 218 -0.67 22.14 13.44
N SER A 219 -0.89 20.83 13.56
CA SER A 219 0.13 19.86 13.19
C SER A 219 0.52 19.93 11.71
N THR A 220 -0.42 20.23 10.81
CA THR A 220 -0.15 20.41 9.37
C THR A 220 0.73 21.62 9.11
N TYR A 221 0.39 22.80 9.63
CA TYR A 221 1.17 24.01 9.35
C TYR A 221 2.54 23.98 10.03
N GLU A 222 2.65 23.45 11.26
CA GLU A 222 3.94 23.31 11.95
C GLU A 222 4.89 22.41 11.17
N LYS A 223 4.38 21.27 10.67
CA LYS A 223 5.15 20.39 9.78
C LYS A 223 5.41 21.00 8.43
N SER A 224 4.59 21.95 8.02
CA SER A 224 4.80 22.72 6.82
C SER A 224 5.84 23.85 6.97
N GLY A 225 6.57 23.94 8.09
CA GLY A 225 7.55 25.00 8.31
C GLY A 225 6.95 26.29 8.87
N GLY A 226 5.75 26.19 9.47
CA GLY A 226 5.04 27.28 10.12
C GLY A 226 3.92 27.88 9.27
N LEU A 227 3.28 28.92 9.82
CA LEU A 227 2.29 29.71 9.09
C LEU A 227 3.01 30.56 8.03
N PRO A 228 2.70 30.40 6.74
CA PRO A 228 3.34 31.19 5.69
C PRO A 228 2.93 32.68 5.82
N PRO A 229 3.81 33.64 5.48
CA PRO A 229 3.52 35.07 5.62
C PRO A 229 2.33 35.58 4.82
N ASP A 230 1.96 34.89 3.75
CA ASP A 230 0.82 35.19 2.89
C ASP A 230 -0.43 34.35 3.21
N GLU A 231 -0.38 33.57 4.30
CA GLU A 231 -1.42 32.64 4.75
C GLU A 231 -1.81 31.56 3.72
N ARG A 232 -0.97 31.31 2.71
CA ARG A 232 -1.20 30.31 1.66
C ARG A 232 -0.28 29.10 1.82
N PHE A 233 -0.88 27.93 1.99
CA PHE A 233 -0.15 26.67 2.02
C PHE A 233 0.12 26.18 0.59
N ALA A 234 1.38 25.85 0.30
CA ALA A 234 1.72 25.09 -0.89
C ALA A 234 1.27 23.63 -0.73
N VAL A 235 0.73 23.02 -1.80
CA VAL A 235 0.46 21.57 -1.87
C VAL A 235 1.79 20.82 -1.83
N ARG A 236 1.93 19.84 -0.94
CA ARG A 236 3.19 19.12 -0.63
C ARG A 236 3.17 17.65 -1.02
N GLY A 237 2.01 17.10 -1.38
CA GLY A 237 1.91 15.75 -1.95
C GLY A 237 0.52 15.45 -2.51
N ASN A 238 0.31 14.21 -2.94
CA ASN A 238 -1.00 13.76 -3.45
C ASN A 238 -2.11 13.74 -2.37
N ILE A 239 -1.76 14.06 -1.12
CA ILE A 239 -2.58 13.90 0.08
C ILE A 239 -2.57 15.17 0.96
N GLU A 240 -1.60 16.09 0.77
CA GLU A 240 -1.44 17.35 1.53
C GLU A 240 -1.20 18.53 0.59
#